data_AF-X0Z2L5-F1
#
_entry.id   AF-X0Z2L5-F1
#
_cell.length_a   1.000
_cell.length_b   1.000
_cell.length_c   1.000
_cell.angle_alpha   90.00
_cell.angle_beta   90.00
_cell.angle_gamma   90.00
#
_symmetry.space_group_name_H-M   'P 1'
#
loop_
_entity.id
_entity.type
_entity.pdbx_description
1 polymer ?
#
loop_
_entity_poly.entity_id
_entity_poly.type
_entity_poly.pdbx_seq_one_letter_code
_entity_poly.pdbx_strand_id
1 'polypeptide(L)'
;FFVDFLAGRYRNFLAQEKNRKFTFKFLDLAKVGNYGKISTIESQTYEDPMILAMNLFEGSDKNKEFLAKQIGFSDKDIQKLYENYRPLGACSGYIWNDIQTHCDGNIDEMLKFIEITPVPLTESLGTVTGKYPAKDKITSSAVDLLGEESIQRLLHIIDTNNPYRFDLRRGALARVAGGGIHFSDEIYKNKKDLVQVYLGVIQNRNIEI
;
A
#
# COMPACT_ATOMS: atom_id res chain seq x y z
N PHE A 1 9.20 -8.80 23.88
CA PHE A 1 9.51 -7.57 24.64
C PHE A 1 10.15 -6.47 23.80
N PHE A 2 11.42 -6.54 23.38
CA PHE A 2 12.10 -5.42 22.70
C PHE A 2 11.40 -4.93 21.40
N VAL A 3 11.06 -5.84 20.49
CA VAL A 3 10.38 -5.47 19.23
C VAL A 3 8.98 -4.89 19.49
N ASP A 4 8.26 -5.39 20.50
CA ASP A 4 6.94 -4.87 20.87
C ASP A 4 7.03 -3.46 21.43
N PHE A 5 8.02 -3.24 22.30
CA PHE A 5 8.30 -1.93 22.86
C PHE A 5 8.69 -0.94 21.74
N LEU A 6 9.60 -1.33 20.84
CA LEU A 6 10.05 -0.48 19.75
C LEU A 6 8.92 -0.16 18.77
N ALA A 7 8.09 -1.15 18.42
CA ALA A 7 6.86 -0.96 17.65
C ALA A 7 5.89 0.01 18.33
N GLY A 8 5.68 -0.14 19.64
CA GLY A 8 4.86 0.79 20.44
C GLY A 8 5.40 2.21 20.43
N ARG A 9 6.72 2.39 20.62
CA ARG A 9 7.37 3.71 20.55
C ARG A 9 7.23 4.34 19.17
N TYR A 10 7.35 3.54 18.10
CA TYR A 10 7.17 4.02 16.73
C TYR A 10 5.73 4.48 16.46
N ARG A 11 4.72 3.71 16.90
CA ARG A 11 3.32 4.15 16.82
C ARG A 11 3.05 5.44 17.58
N ASN A 12 3.60 5.57 18.79
CA ASN A 12 3.48 6.81 19.58
C ASN A 12 4.16 8.00 18.89
N PHE A 13 5.27 7.77 18.18
CA PHE A 13 5.92 8.79 17.38
C PHE A 13 5.01 9.23 16.22
N LEU A 14 4.41 8.30 15.48
CA LEU A 14 3.50 8.60 14.36
C LEU A 14 2.13 9.15 14.79
N ALA A 15 1.72 8.91 16.04
CA ALA A 15 0.48 9.47 16.58
C ALA A 15 0.55 10.99 16.82
N GLN A 16 1.75 11.57 16.85
CA GLN A 16 1.92 13.02 16.90
C GLN A 16 1.48 13.63 15.58
N GLU A 17 0.69 14.70 15.63
CA GLU A 17 0.10 15.34 14.45
C GLU A 17 1.11 15.61 13.33
N LYS A 18 2.26 16.19 13.67
CA LYS A 18 3.37 16.49 12.73
C LYS A 18 4.02 15.27 12.07
N ASN A 19 3.87 14.09 12.66
CA ASN A 19 4.46 12.83 12.18
C ASN A 19 3.39 11.89 11.62
N ARG A 20 2.12 12.33 11.62
CA ARG A 20 1.01 11.51 11.20
C ARG A 20 1.17 11.22 9.72
N LYS A 21 1.04 9.94 9.38
CA LYS A 21 1.12 9.49 8.00
C LYS A 21 -0.26 9.39 7.39
N PHE A 22 -0.30 9.66 6.10
CA PHE A 22 -1.50 9.62 5.29
C PHE A 22 -1.28 8.66 4.14
N THR A 23 -2.39 8.10 3.68
CA THR A 23 -2.51 7.34 2.44
C THR A 23 -3.70 7.89 1.67
N PHE A 24 -3.89 7.42 0.45
CA PHE A 24 -5.12 7.61 -0.28
C PHE A 24 -5.93 6.31 -0.42
N LYS A 25 -7.23 6.48 -0.63
CA LYS A 25 -8.21 5.46 -0.97
C LYS A 25 -8.81 5.79 -2.32
N PHE A 26 -9.10 4.76 -3.11
CA PHE A 26 -9.96 4.86 -4.26
C PHE A 26 -11.41 4.67 -3.81
N LEU A 27 -12.26 5.61 -4.21
CA LEU A 27 -13.69 5.61 -3.98
C LEU A 27 -14.44 5.15 -5.22
N ASP A 28 -15.74 4.90 -5.09
CA ASP A 28 -16.68 4.72 -6.21
C ASP A 28 -16.25 3.71 -7.30
N LEU A 29 -15.45 2.70 -6.96
CA LEU A 29 -14.93 1.71 -7.92
C LEU A 29 -16.03 0.89 -8.60
N ALA A 30 -17.22 0.83 -7.98
CA ALA A 30 -18.41 0.28 -8.62
C ALA A 30 -18.79 0.98 -9.94
N LYS A 31 -18.41 2.26 -10.13
CA LYS A 31 -18.66 3.04 -11.35
C LYS A 31 -17.64 2.77 -12.46
N VAL A 32 -16.44 2.36 -12.08
CA VAL A 32 -15.29 2.14 -12.97
C VAL A 32 -15.39 0.77 -13.67
N GLY A 33 -16.11 -0.19 -13.08
CA GLY A 33 -16.37 -1.52 -13.64
C GLY A 33 -15.32 -2.56 -13.24
N ASN A 34 -15.61 -3.85 -13.39
CA ASN A 34 -14.68 -4.97 -13.09
C ASN A 34 -14.20 -5.15 -11.62
N TYR A 35 -14.66 -4.32 -10.68
CA TYR A 35 -14.33 -4.41 -9.24
C TYR A 35 -15.33 -5.21 -8.39
N GLY A 36 -16.38 -5.78 -9.00
CA GLY A 36 -17.37 -6.62 -8.29
C GLY A 36 -18.07 -5.86 -7.17
N LYS A 37 -17.95 -6.34 -5.93
CA LYS A 37 -18.53 -5.68 -4.73
C LYS A 37 -17.60 -4.66 -4.06
N ILE A 38 -16.40 -4.44 -4.60
CA ILE A 38 -15.44 -3.48 -4.03
C ILE A 38 -15.87 -2.07 -4.46
N SER A 39 -16.41 -1.30 -3.52
CA SER A 39 -16.77 0.11 -3.74
C SER A 39 -15.64 1.07 -3.37
N THR A 40 -14.82 0.70 -2.38
CA THR A 40 -13.72 1.51 -1.86
C THR A 40 -12.53 0.63 -1.53
N ILE A 41 -11.31 1.14 -1.72
CA ILE A 41 -10.10 0.41 -1.38
C ILE A 41 -8.92 1.33 -1.10
N GLU A 42 -8.09 1.01 -0.10
CA GLU A 42 -6.82 1.70 0.12
C GLU A 42 -5.82 1.42 -1.01
N SER A 43 -4.88 2.36 -1.21
CA SER A 43 -3.69 2.12 -2.04
C SER A 43 -2.96 0.84 -1.61
N GLN A 44 -2.36 0.14 -2.58
CA GLN A 44 -1.85 -1.23 -2.42
C GLN A 44 -0.97 -1.42 -1.18
N THR A 45 -0.15 -0.42 -0.88
CA THR A 45 0.79 -0.46 0.23
C THR A 45 0.64 0.71 1.20
N TYR A 46 -0.52 1.37 1.28
CA TYR A 46 -0.64 2.62 2.04
C TYR A 46 0.39 3.68 1.56
N GLU A 47 0.48 3.82 0.24
CA GLU A 47 1.37 4.74 -0.45
C GLU A 47 1.08 6.18 -0.04
N ASP A 48 2.14 6.97 0.09
CA ASP A 48 2.05 8.38 0.41
C ASP A 48 1.29 9.12 -0.71
N PRO A 49 0.33 10.02 -0.40
CA PRO A 49 -0.37 10.82 -1.40
C PRO A 49 0.55 11.58 -2.36
N MET A 50 1.75 11.95 -1.92
CA MET A 50 2.76 12.58 -2.78
C MET A 50 3.31 11.60 -3.84
N ILE A 51 3.36 10.30 -3.56
CA ILE A 51 3.69 9.29 -4.59
C ILE A 51 2.61 9.29 -5.67
N LEU A 52 1.33 9.34 -5.30
CA LEU A 52 0.25 9.48 -6.28
C LEU A 52 0.42 10.77 -7.10
N ALA A 53 0.69 11.90 -6.43
CA ALA A 53 0.87 13.20 -7.10
C ALA A 53 2.04 13.20 -8.11
N MET A 54 3.10 12.44 -7.85
CA MET A 54 4.23 12.28 -8.79
C MET A 54 3.96 11.28 -9.92
N ASN A 55 2.83 10.56 -9.89
CA ASN A 55 2.43 9.51 -10.84
C ASN A 55 1.02 9.73 -11.42
N LEU A 56 0.51 10.97 -11.44
CA LEU A 56 -0.82 11.28 -12.00
C LEU A 56 -0.90 10.98 -13.51
N PHE A 57 0.21 11.18 -14.22
CA PHE A 57 0.37 10.94 -15.65
C PHE A 57 1.53 9.95 -15.92
N GLU A 58 1.53 9.27 -17.07
CA GLU A 58 2.61 8.35 -17.45
C GLU A 58 4.00 9.02 -17.57
N GLY A 59 4.04 10.32 -17.90
CA GLY A 59 5.26 11.07 -18.12
C GLY A 59 5.71 11.89 -16.90
N SER A 60 6.93 11.67 -16.42
CA SER A 60 7.52 12.43 -15.30
C SER A 60 7.47 13.94 -15.50
N ASP A 61 7.70 14.43 -16.72
CA ASP A 61 7.71 15.87 -17.01
C ASP A 61 6.32 16.50 -16.87
N LYS A 62 5.26 15.79 -17.29
CA LYS A 62 3.87 16.27 -17.11
C LYS A 62 3.49 16.34 -15.63
N ASN A 63 3.92 15.37 -14.83
CA ASN A 63 3.70 15.40 -13.39
C ASN A 63 4.41 16.59 -12.73
N LYS A 64 5.68 16.84 -13.08
CA LYS A 64 6.43 18.01 -12.59
C LYS A 64 5.78 19.32 -13.00
N GLU A 65 5.34 19.42 -14.26
CA GLU A 65 4.64 20.60 -14.77
C GLU A 65 3.32 20.83 -14.01
N PHE A 66 2.56 19.78 -13.73
CA PHE A 66 1.34 19.86 -12.93
C PHE A 66 1.63 20.36 -11.50
N LEU A 67 2.64 19.78 -10.83
CA LEU A 67 3.06 20.20 -9.50
C LEU A 67 3.54 21.66 -9.47
N ALA A 68 4.23 22.12 -10.51
CA ALA A 68 4.67 23.50 -10.61
C ALA A 68 3.51 24.46 -10.88
N LYS A 69 2.70 24.19 -11.90
CA LYS A 69 1.69 25.14 -12.42
C LYS A 69 0.39 25.15 -11.62
N GLN A 70 -0.09 23.98 -11.22
CA GLN A 70 -1.40 23.86 -10.54
C GLN A 70 -1.27 23.96 -9.03
N ILE A 71 -0.20 23.41 -8.47
CA ILE A 71 0.01 23.37 -7.01
C ILE A 71 0.93 24.50 -6.53
N GLY A 72 1.83 25.00 -7.39
CA GLY A 72 2.71 26.13 -7.06
C GLY A 72 4.04 25.74 -6.41
N PHE A 73 4.51 24.49 -6.56
CA PHE A 73 5.83 24.11 -6.06
C PHE A 73 6.96 24.78 -6.85
N SER A 74 8.03 25.17 -6.15
CA SER A 74 9.24 25.66 -6.82
C SER A 74 10.02 24.50 -7.46
N ASP A 75 10.84 24.79 -8.47
CA ASP A 75 11.70 23.77 -9.10
C ASP A 75 12.61 23.06 -8.08
N LYS A 76 13.08 23.79 -7.06
CA LYS A 76 13.91 23.23 -5.98
C LYS A 76 13.12 22.24 -5.11
N ASP A 77 11.86 22.57 -4.81
CA ASP A 77 10.99 21.67 -4.04
C ASP A 77 10.65 20.43 -4.85
N ILE A 78 10.32 20.59 -6.13
CA ILE A 78 10.07 19.47 -7.06
C ILE A 78 11.30 18.57 -7.11
N GLN A 79 12.50 19.12 -7.30
CA GLN A 79 13.72 18.32 -7.31
C GLN A 79 13.87 17.48 -6.04
N LYS A 80 13.66 18.08 -4.86
CA LYS A 80 13.73 17.40 -3.58
C LYS A 80 12.64 16.33 -3.40
N LEU A 81 11.43 16.56 -3.88
CA LEU A 81 10.36 15.56 -3.86
C LEU A 81 10.75 14.34 -4.71
N TYR A 82 11.31 14.58 -5.91
CA TYR A 82 11.71 13.54 -6.84
C TYR A 82 12.95 12.73 -6.38
N GLU A 83 13.73 13.21 -5.42
CA GLU A 83 14.76 12.38 -4.73
C GLU A 83 14.13 11.15 -4.04
N ASN A 84 12.86 11.25 -3.65
CA ASN A 84 12.10 10.18 -3.00
C ASN A 84 11.04 9.57 -3.91
N TYR A 85 11.12 9.82 -5.22
CA TYR A 85 10.18 9.27 -6.20
C TYR A 85 10.13 7.74 -6.14
N ARG A 86 8.91 7.21 -6.25
CA ARG A 86 8.63 5.78 -6.42
C ARG A 86 7.51 5.64 -7.44
N PRO A 87 7.52 4.59 -8.27
CA PRO A 87 6.35 4.24 -9.07
C PRO A 87 5.20 3.82 -8.15
N LEU A 88 3.96 3.99 -8.62
CA LEU A 88 2.80 3.41 -7.96
C LEU A 88 2.92 1.88 -7.90
N GLY A 89 2.41 1.30 -6.82
CA GLY A 89 2.22 -0.15 -6.70
C GLY A 89 1.35 -0.68 -7.85
N ALA A 90 1.64 -1.89 -8.33
CA ALA A 90 0.96 -2.48 -9.48
C ALA A 90 -0.57 -2.48 -9.38
N CYS A 91 -1.15 -2.74 -8.21
CA CYS A 91 -2.60 -2.70 -8.00
C CYS A 91 -3.14 -1.27 -8.02
N SER A 92 -2.44 -0.33 -7.38
CA SER A 92 -2.83 1.09 -7.39
C SER A 92 -2.73 1.69 -8.79
N GLY A 93 -1.68 1.36 -9.53
CA GLY A 93 -1.50 1.79 -10.93
C GLY A 93 -2.57 1.19 -11.85
N TYR A 94 -2.95 -0.07 -11.66
CA TYR A 94 -4.05 -0.69 -12.40
C TYR A 94 -5.38 0.05 -12.15
N ILE A 95 -5.74 0.29 -10.87
CA ILE A 95 -6.95 1.04 -10.54
C ILE A 95 -6.92 2.46 -11.10
N TRP A 96 -5.77 3.13 -10.99
CA TRP A 96 -5.60 4.49 -11.51
C TRP A 96 -5.78 4.56 -13.03
N ASN A 97 -5.26 3.57 -13.76
CA ASN A 97 -5.43 3.48 -15.21
C ASN A 97 -6.90 3.23 -15.62
N ASP A 98 -7.63 2.41 -14.87
CA ASP A 98 -9.06 2.18 -15.12
C ASP A 98 -9.87 3.46 -14.85
N ILE A 99 -9.56 4.19 -13.78
CA ILE A 99 -10.16 5.50 -13.49
C ILE A 99 -9.84 6.50 -14.61
N GLN A 100 -8.59 6.52 -15.08
CA GLN A 100 -8.18 7.37 -16.20
C GLN A 100 -8.99 7.07 -17.46
N THR A 101 -9.17 5.79 -17.77
CA THR A 101 -9.98 5.34 -18.92
C THR A 101 -11.45 5.74 -18.76
N HIS A 102 -12.00 5.60 -17.55
CA HIS A 102 -13.38 5.96 -17.25
C HIS A 102 -13.65 7.48 -17.34
N CYS A 103 -12.65 8.31 -17.00
CA CYS A 103 -12.76 9.77 -16.98
C CYS A 103 -12.21 10.44 -18.25
N ASP A 104 -11.92 9.67 -19.31
CA ASP A 104 -11.27 10.14 -20.55
C ASP A 104 -10.00 10.97 -20.30
N GLY A 105 -9.24 10.64 -19.24
CA GLY A 105 -8.02 11.33 -18.85
C GLY A 105 -8.22 12.72 -18.21
N ASN A 106 -9.44 13.11 -17.85
CA ASN A 106 -9.69 14.36 -17.15
C ASN A 106 -9.25 14.26 -15.68
N ILE A 107 -8.13 14.90 -15.34
CA ILE A 107 -7.52 14.83 -14.01
C ILE A 107 -8.44 15.32 -12.88
N ASP A 108 -9.25 16.35 -13.12
CA ASP A 108 -10.13 16.90 -12.09
C ASP A 108 -11.26 15.92 -11.73
N GLU A 109 -11.75 15.16 -12.73
CA GLU A 109 -12.71 14.08 -12.50
C GLU A 109 -12.05 12.87 -11.85
N MET A 110 -10.84 12.49 -12.30
CA MET A 110 -10.08 11.38 -11.73
C MET A 110 -9.79 11.58 -10.24
N LEU A 111 -9.42 12.80 -9.84
CA LEU A 111 -9.12 13.12 -8.44
C LEU A 111 -10.35 13.04 -7.53
N LYS A 112 -11.58 13.08 -8.05
CA LYS A 112 -12.81 12.86 -7.25
C LYS A 112 -12.93 11.43 -6.74
N PHE A 113 -12.23 10.49 -7.36
CA PHE A 113 -12.15 9.10 -6.89
C PHE A 113 -11.15 8.94 -5.74
N ILE A 114 -10.46 10.00 -5.30
CA ILE A 114 -9.39 9.91 -4.32
C ILE A 114 -9.80 10.53 -2.98
N GLU A 115 -9.67 9.77 -1.91
CA GLU A 115 -9.82 10.25 -0.53
C GLU A 115 -8.52 10.09 0.25
N ILE A 116 -7.98 11.18 0.79
CA ILE A 116 -6.81 11.13 1.67
C ILE A 116 -7.25 10.78 3.09
N THR A 117 -6.70 9.71 3.64
CA THR A 117 -7.03 9.21 4.98
C THR A 117 -5.76 8.93 5.80
N PRO A 118 -5.81 9.05 7.14
CA PRO A 118 -4.67 8.72 7.97
C PRO A 118 -4.39 7.21 7.93
N VAL A 119 -3.11 6.84 7.92
CA VAL A 119 -2.70 5.44 7.99
C VAL A 119 -3.11 4.85 9.34
N PRO A 120 -3.83 3.72 9.37
CA PRO A 120 -4.21 3.07 10.62
C PRO A 120 -2.97 2.68 11.45
N LEU A 121 -2.92 3.14 12.70
CA LEU A 121 -1.82 2.85 13.64
C LEU A 121 -2.12 1.64 14.54
N THR A 122 -3.19 0.89 14.27
CA THR A 122 -3.63 -0.25 15.08
C THR A 122 -2.70 -1.46 14.89
N GLU A 123 -2.38 -2.12 16.00
CA GLU A 123 -1.49 -3.30 16.01
C GLU A 123 -2.04 -4.48 15.20
N SER A 124 -3.35 -4.68 15.26
CA SER A 124 -4.07 -5.80 14.66
C SER A 124 -4.16 -5.72 13.14
N LEU A 125 -4.08 -4.52 12.55
CA LEU A 125 -4.29 -4.31 11.12
C LEU A 125 -3.05 -4.61 10.27
N GLY A 126 -1.90 -4.89 10.90
CA GLY A 126 -0.71 -5.31 10.16
C GLY A 126 0.04 -4.17 9.45
N THR A 127 -0.54 -2.98 9.40
CA THR A 127 -0.15 -1.90 8.47
C THR A 127 1.21 -1.28 8.78
N VAL A 128 1.45 -0.90 10.04
CA VAL A 128 2.68 -0.17 10.43
C VAL A 128 3.62 -1.06 11.24
N THR A 129 3.07 -1.87 12.14
CA THR A 129 3.81 -2.74 13.05
C THR A 129 3.26 -4.17 13.05
N GLY A 130 2.90 -4.68 11.87
CA GLY A 130 2.24 -5.97 11.75
C GLY A 130 3.06 -7.12 12.32
N LYS A 131 2.48 -7.82 13.29
CA LYS A 131 2.97 -9.12 13.76
C LYS A 131 2.37 -10.18 12.85
N TYR A 132 2.96 -10.42 11.68
CA TYR A 132 2.54 -11.56 10.88
C TYR A 132 3.02 -12.84 11.55
N PRO A 133 2.13 -13.72 12.03
CA PRO A 133 2.54 -15.06 12.41
C PRO A 133 3.16 -15.75 11.19
N ALA A 134 4.19 -16.58 11.38
CA ALA A 134 4.85 -17.28 10.29
C ALA A 134 3.89 -18.12 9.43
N LYS A 135 2.74 -18.52 10.00
CA LYS A 135 1.65 -19.19 9.27
C LYS A 135 1.01 -18.33 8.17
N ASP A 136 0.96 -17.02 8.34
CA ASP A 136 0.47 -16.07 7.34
C ASP A 136 1.55 -15.79 6.28
N LYS A 137 2.73 -16.43 6.41
CA LYS A 137 3.80 -16.51 5.40
C LYS A 137 3.88 -17.90 4.77
N ILE A 138 2.92 -18.80 5.03
CA ILE A 138 2.96 -20.13 4.44
C ILE A 138 2.77 -20.03 2.93
N THR A 139 3.73 -20.62 2.22
CA THR A 139 3.69 -20.88 0.79
C THR A 139 2.47 -21.73 0.43
N SER A 140 2.02 -21.62 -0.83
CA SER A 140 0.79 -22.25 -1.34
C SER A 140 0.56 -23.72 -0.94
N SER A 141 1.63 -24.46 -0.69
CA SER A 141 1.65 -25.87 -0.34
C SER A 141 0.90 -26.27 0.95
N ALA A 142 0.71 -25.41 1.96
CA ALA A 142 -0.07 -25.79 3.16
C ALA A 142 -1.54 -25.36 3.14
N VAL A 143 -1.93 -24.51 2.18
CA VAL A 143 -3.34 -24.08 2.02
C VAL A 143 -4.15 -25.18 1.33
N ASP A 144 -3.52 -25.97 0.44
CA ASP A 144 -4.13 -27.14 -0.19
C ASP A 144 -4.59 -28.21 0.81
N LEU A 145 -4.00 -28.25 2.01
CA LEU A 145 -4.35 -29.20 3.08
C LEU A 145 -5.59 -28.80 3.89
N LEU A 146 -6.00 -27.52 3.88
CA LEU A 146 -7.03 -26.98 4.78
C LEU A 146 -8.38 -26.65 4.09
N GLY A 147 -8.47 -26.74 2.76
CA GLY A 147 -9.76 -26.76 2.05
C GLY A 147 -10.62 -25.49 2.13
N GLU A 148 -10.07 -24.32 2.45
CA GLU A 148 -10.84 -23.07 2.60
C GLU A 148 -11.20 -22.38 1.27
N GLU A 149 -12.40 -21.76 1.22
CA GLU A 149 -13.05 -21.20 0.02
C GLU A 149 -12.28 -20.05 -0.67
N SER A 150 -12.43 -19.94 -2.00
CA SER A 150 -11.74 -18.92 -2.81
C SER A 150 -12.45 -17.56 -2.72
N ILE A 151 -11.69 -16.52 -2.39
CA ILE A 151 -12.13 -15.11 -2.30
C ILE A 151 -12.79 -14.61 -3.60
N GLN A 152 -12.45 -15.20 -4.75
CA GLN A 152 -13.04 -14.91 -6.06
C GLN A 152 -14.58 -15.04 -6.06
N ARG A 153 -15.12 -16.06 -5.40
CA ARG A 153 -16.58 -16.27 -5.31
C ARG A 153 -17.26 -15.26 -4.38
N LEU A 154 -16.58 -14.83 -3.34
CA LEU A 154 -17.12 -13.86 -2.36
C LEU A 154 -17.17 -12.44 -2.94
N LEU A 155 -16.16 -12.04 -3.71
CA LEU A 155 -16.03 -10.68 -4.26
C LEU A 155 -16.63 -10.49 -5.67
N HIS A 156 -17.03 -11.57 -6.34
CA HIS A 156 -17.61 -11.54 -7.69
C HIS A 156 -16.72 -10.81 -8.73
N ILE A 157 -15.40 -10.95 -8.62
CA ILE A 157 -14.45 -10.38 -9.58
C ILE A 157 -14.41 -11.28 -10.81
N ILE A 158 -14.94 -10.79 -11.93
CA ILE A 158 -15.06 -11.56 -13.19
C ILE A 158 -13.80 -11.41 -14.05
N ASP A 159 -13.17 -10.22 -14.05
CA ASP A 159 -11.99 -9.92 -14.86
C ASP A 159 -10.77 -10.75 -14.42
N THR A 160 -10.15 -11.43 -15.40
CA THR A 160 -8.93 -12.23 -15.24
C THR A 160 -7.69 -11.41 -14.91
N ASN A 161 -7.66 -10.14 -15.33
CA ASN A 161 -6.50 -9.27 -15.19
C ASN A 161 -6.56 -8.40 -13.93
N ASN A 162 -7.69 -8.39 -13.22
CA ASN A 162 -7.83 -7.62 -11.99
C ASN A 162 -6.82 -8.12 -10.94
N PRO A 163 -5.93 -7.26 -10.40
CA PRO A 163 -4.89 -7.67 -9.47
C PRO A 163 -5.45 -8.20 -8.13
N TYR A 164 -6.72 -7.92 -7.82
CA TYR A 164 -7.43 -8.49 -6.66
C TYR A 164 -8.01 -9.89 -6.94
N ARG A 165 -7.91 -10.38 -8.18
CA ARG A 165 -8.11 -11.79 -8.50
C ARG A 165 -6.96 -12.66 -8.03
N PHE A 166 -5.77 -12.09 -7.75
CA PHE A 166 -4.63 -12.86 -7.26
C PHE A 166 -5.02 -13.55 -5.95
N ASP A 167 -5.18 -14.86 -6.05
CA ASP A 167 -5.64 -15.70 -4.95
C ASP A 167 -4.58 -15.65 -3.84
N LEU A 168 -4.97 -15.18 -2.64
CA LEU A 168 -4.10 -15.19 -1.45
C LEU A 168 -3.53 -16.61 -1.17
N ARG A 169 -4.09 -17.65 -1.80
CA ARG A 169 -3.57 -19.03 -1.89
C ARG A 169 -2.16 -19.17 -2.47
N ARG A 170 -1.66 -18.27 -3.31
CA ARG A 170 -0.33 -18.41 -3.96
C ARG A 170 0.83 -17.73 -3.24
N GLY A 171 0.57 -17.17 -2.07
CA GLY A 171 1.52 -16.42 -1.27
C GLY A 171 0.95 -15.05 -1.04
N ALA A 172 0.62 -14.76 0.21
CA ALA A 172 0.30 -13.43 0.66
C ALA A 172 1.48 -12.52 0.30
N LEU A 173 1.36 -11.77 -0.79
CA LEU A 173 2.13 -10.54 -0.94
C LEU A 173 1.73 -9.70 0.26
N ALA A 174 2.61 -9.66 1.26
CA ALA A 174 2.46 -8.77 2.38
C ALA A 174 2.19 -7.39 1.74
N ARG A 175 1.02 -6.80 1.99
CA ARG A 175 0.66 -5.44 1.54
C ARG A 175 1.65 -4.38 2.03
N VAL A 176 2.65 -4.79 2.81
CA VAL A 176 3.74 -4.01 3.40
C VAL A 176 5.10 -4.23 2.73
N ALA A 177 5.24 -5.25 1.86
CA ALA A 177 6.48 -5.50 1.12
C ALA A 177 6.37 -4.90 -0.28
N GLY A 178 6.85 -3.66 -0.46
CA GLY A 178 7.09 -3.12 -1.81
C GLY A 178 6.94 -1.61 -1.98
N GLY A 179 6.17 -0.92 -1.13
CA GLY A 179 5.94 0.52 -1.31
C GLY A 179 5.53 1.31 -0.07
N GLY A 180 5.36 0.64 1.07
CA GLY A 180 4.45 1.10 2.10
C GLY A 180 4.95 1.01 3.51
N ILE A 181 5.12 2.17 4.15
CA ILE A 181 5.27 2.46 5.59
C ILE A 181 5.33 1.18 6.46
N HIS A 182 6.47 0.48 6.43
CA HIS A 182 6.72 -0.63 7.33
C HIS A 182 7.80 -0.23 8.31
N PHE A 183 7.53 -0.45 9.60
CA PHE A 183 8.45 -0.15 10.70
C PHE A 183 9.88 -0.62 10.44
N SER A 184 10.06 -1.83 9.88
CA SER A 184 11.38 -2.39 9.60
C SER A 184 12.12 -1.59 8.52
N ASP A 185 11.42 -1.21 7.47
CA ASP A 185 12.03 -0.52 6.32
C ASP A 185 12.42 0.91 6.71
N GLU A 186 11.66 1.53 7.61
CA GLU A 186 11.91 2.89 8.07
C GLU A 186 12.97 3.01 9.16
N ILE A 187 12.93 2.13 10.16
CA ILE A 187 13.91 2.16 11.24
C ILE A 187 15.26 1.64 10.76
N TYR A 188 15.25 0.56 9.97
CA TYR A 188 16.49 -0.08 9.55
C TYR A 188 17.00 0.40 8.18
N LYS A 189 16.21 1.16 7.41
CA LYS A 189 16.61 1.76 6.11
C LYS A 189 17.31 0.77 5.18
N ASN A 190 16.78 -0.44 5.03
CA ASN A 190 17.35 -1.52 4.23
C ASN A 190 18.76 -2.00 4.64
N LYS A 191 19.20 -1.71 5.87
CA LYS A 191 20.41 -2.31 6.45
C LYS A 191 20.19 -3.80 6.64
N LYS A 192 20.76 -4.60 5.73
CA LYS A 192 20.50 -6.04 5.59
C LYS A 192 20.75 -6.81 6.89
N ASP A 193 21.79 -6.46 7.62
CA ASP A 193 22.15 -7.01 8.92
C ASP A 193 21.04 -6.80 9.96
N LEU A 194 20.51 -5.58 10.08
CA LEU A 194 19.45 -5.25 11.03
C LEU A 194 18.10 -5.87 10.63
N VAL A 195 17.81 -5.90 9.33
CA VAL A 195 16.61 -6.55 8.79
C VAL A 195 16.65 -8.06 9.05
N GLN A 196 17.81 -8.71 8.89
CA GLN A 196 17.99 -10.14 9.21
C GLN A 196 17.77 -10.43 10.69
N VAL A 197 18.33 -9.60 11.60
CA VAL A 197 18.10 -9.73 13.04
C VAL A 197 16.61 -9.57 13.37
N TYR A 198 15.95 -8.56 12.80
CA TYR A 198 14.51 -8.35 12.96
C TYR A 198 13.68 -9.56 12.48
N LEU A 199 13.98 -10.08 11.29
CA LEU A 199 13.29 -11.25 10.75
C LEU A 199 13.49 -12.49 11.63
N GLY A 200 14.70 -12.72 12.14
CA GLY A 200 14.98 -13.82 13.07
C GLY A 200 14.20 -13.70 14.39
N VAL A 201 14.07 -12.48 14.93
CA VAL A 201 13.30 -12.24 16.16
C VAL A 201 11.79 -12.41 15.95
N ILE A 202 11.26 -12.10 14.76
CA ILE A 202 9.83 -12.29 14.46
C ILE A 202 9.51 -13.74 14.09
N GLN A 203 10.38 -14.43 13.35
CA GLN A 203 10.18 -15.83 13.00
C GLN A 203 10.13 -16.73 14.25
N ASN A 204 10.91 -16.42 15.28
CA ASN A 204 10.93 -17.17 16.54
C ASN A 204 9.75 -16.88 17.49
N ARG A 205 8.78 -16.05 17.12
CA ARG A 205 7.61 -15.74 17.96
C ARG A 205 6.43 -16.70 17.81
N ASN A 206 6.57 -17.74 17.00
CA ASN A 206 5.50 -18.69 16.68
C ASN A 206 5.88 -20.15 16.95
N ILE A 207 6.52 -20.43 18.09
CA ILE A 207 6.51 -21.78 18.66
C ILE A 207 6.06 -21.66 20.11
N GLU A 208 4.79 -21.36 20.31
CA GLU A 208 4.04 -21.88 21.44
C GLU A 208 2.91 -22.73 20.82
N ILE A 209 3.01 -24.04 21.02
CA ILE A 209 1.98 -25.04 20.67
C ILE A 209 0.86 -24.93 21.68
#